data_AF-A0A855XLB9-F1
#
_entry.id   AF-A0A855XLB9-F1
#
_cell.length_a   1.000
_cell.length_b   1.000
_cell.length_c   1.000
_cell.angle_alpha   90.00
_cell.angle_beta   90.00
_cell.angle_gamma   90.00
#
_symmetry.space_group_name_H-M   'P 1'
#
loop_
_entity.id
_entity.type
_entity.pdbx_description
1 polymer ?
#
loop_
_entity_poly.entity_id
_entity_poly.type
_entity_poly.pdbx_seq_one_letter_code
_entity_poly.pdbx_strand_id
1 'polypeptide(L)' 'MLNKKDLIEIIAKQQETTKVEAKKIVDAFTDGIKSIMKDNKSVNITGFAKFESKYKEAYKRVFGVTGE' A
#
# COMPACT_ATOMS: atom_id res chain seq x y z
N MET A 1 -8.80 -6.73 13.04
CA MET A 1 -8.26 -6.18 11.78
C MET A 1 -6.84 -5.74 12.05
N LEU A 2 -5.86 -6.26 11.30
CA LEU A 2 -4.47 -5.87 11.46
C LEU A 2 -4.28 -4.48 10.85
N ASN A 3 -3.82 -3.52 11.65
CA ASN A 3 -3.58 -2.15 11.23
C ASN A 3 -2.09 -1.91 11.02
N LYS A 4 -1.72 -0.71 10.56
CA LYS A 4 -0.32 -0.33 10.35
C LYS A 4 0.55 -0.52 11.60
N LYS A 5 -0.01 -0.33 12.80
CA LYS A 5 0.69 -0.54 14.07
C LYS A 5 1.06 -2.01 14.28
N ASP A 6 0.14 -2.93 14.01
CA ASP A 6 0.39 -4.36 14.12
C ASP A 6 1.49 -4.82 13.15
N LEU A 7 1.50 -4.29 11.93
CA LEU A 7 2.56 -4.55 10.95
C LEU A 7 3.95 -4.09 11.46
N ILE A 8 4.02 -2.91 12.07
CA ILE A 8 5.25 -2.37 12.68
C ILE A 8 5.74 -3.29 13.80
N GLU A 9 4.83 -3.78 14.65
CA GLU A 9 5.20 -4.68 15.74
C GLU A 9 5.68 -6.05 15.26
N ILE A 10 5.07 -6.59 14.19
CA ILE A 10 5.52 -7.83 13.56
C ILE A 10 6.92 -7.66 12.97
N ILE A 11 7.17 -6.57 12.24
CA ILE A 11 8.48 -6.29 11.64
C ILE A 11 9.54 -6.07 12.71
N ALA A 12 9.22 -5.31 13.77
CA ALA A 12 10.13 -5.11 14.90
C ALA A 12 10.52 -6.44 15.56
N LYS A 13 9.56 -7.35 15.75
CA LYS A 13 9.82 -8.69 16.30
C LYS A 13 10.62 -9.58 15.36
N GLN A 14 10.34 -9.56 14.06
CA GLN A 14 11.04 -10.40 13.07
C GLN A 14 12.49 -9.96 12.79
N GLN A 15 12.74 -8.65 12.84
CA GLN A 15 14.06 -8.07 12.57
C GLN A 15 14.85 -7.75 13.85
N GLU A 16 14.30 -8.08 15.03
CA GLU A 16 14.88 -7.74 16.34
C GLU A 16 15.28 -6.25 16.45
N THR A 17 14.51 -5.38 15.80
CA THR A 17 14.78 -3.94 15.73
C THR A 17 13.81 -3.15 16.61
N THR A 18 14.09 -1.87 16.81
CA THR A 18 13.21 -0.97 17.55
C THR A 18 11.92 -0.69 16.76
N LYS A 19 10.82 -0.44 17.49
CA LYS A 19 9.55 -0.02 16.86
C LYS A 19 9.70 1.25 16.01
N VAL A 20 10.68 2.11 16.36
CA VAL A 20 10.98 3.35 15.63
C VAL A 20 11.59 3.04 14.26
N GLU A 21 12.55 2.11 14.20
CA GLU A 21 13.14 1.66 12.94
C GLU A 21 12.15 0.89 12.09
N ALA A 22 11.41 -0.05 12.67
CA ALA A 22 10.36 -0.78 11.95
C ALA A 22 9.32 0.18 11.34
N LYS A 23 8.94 1.24 12.07
CA LYS A 23 8.07 2.28 11.52
C LYS A 23 8.69 2.99 10.33
N LYS A 24 9.97 3.41 10.43
CA LYS A 24 10.69 4.06 9.32
C LYS A 24 10.75 3.16 8.09
N ILE A 25 11.00 1.86 8.27
CA ILE A 25 11.05 0.89 7.18
C ILE A 25 9.68 0.77 6.50
N VAL A 26 8.60 0.62 7.28
CA VAL A 26 7.23 0.54 6.74
C VAL A 26 6.85 1.83 6.00
N ASP A 27 7.15 3.00 6.58
CA ASP A 27 6.89 4.28 5.93
C ASP A 27 7.68 4.41 4.62
N ALA A 28 8.99 4.15 4.64
CA ALA A 28 9.84 4.20 3.45
C ALA A 28 9.39 3.23 2.36
N PHE A 29 9.00 2.01 2.71
CA PHE A 29 8.43 1.03 1.78
C PHE A 29 7.15 1.55 1.13
N THR A 30 6.22 2.07 1.95
CA THR A 30 4.93 2.55 1.44
C THR A 30 5.10 3.78 0.55
N ASP A 31 6.00 4.71 0.91
CA ASP A 31 6.26 5.90 0.11
C ASP A 31 7.06 5.60 -1.16
N GLY A 32 7.98 4.63 -1.13
CA GLY A 32 8.67 4.15 -2.32
C GLY A 32 7.69 3.59 -3.36
N ILE A 33 6.77 2.73 -2.94
CA ILE A 33 5.72 2.20 -3.82
C ILE A 33 4.84 3.34 -4.36
N LYS A 34 4.40 4.27 -3.52
CA LYS A 34 3.61 5.43 -3.97
C LYS A 34 4.36 6.26 -5.01
N SER A 35 5.66 6.49 -4.82
CA SER A 35 6.47 7.26 -5.77
C SER A 35 6.50 6.57 -7.13
N ILE A 36 6.72 5.25 -7.17
CA ILE A 36 6.78 4.51 -8.43
C ILE A 36 5.40 4.48 -9.12
N MET A 37 4.33 4.33 -8.35
CA MET A 37 2.96 4.36 -8.88
C MET A 37 2.55 5.71 -9.45
N LYS A 38 3.09 6.83 -8.93
CA LYS A 38 2.87 8.19 -9.48
C LYS A 38 3.42 8.32 -10.90
N ASP A 39 4.54 7.68 -11.19
CA ASP A 39 5.14 7.61 -12.53
C ASP A 39 4.38 6.67 -13.49
N ASN A 40 3.19 6.18 -13.12
CA ASN A 40 2.42 5.15 -13.84
C ASN A 40 3.22 3.86 -14.08
N LYS A 41 4.25 3.61 -13.26
CA LYS A 41 5.04 2.40 -13.31
C LYS A 41 4.43 1.36 -12.38
N SER A 42 4.54 0.11 -12.78
CA SER A 42 4.11 -1.03 -11.98
C SER A 42 5.28 -1.60 -11.20
N VAL A 43 5.06 -1.93 -9.92
CA VAL A 43 6.04 -2.59 -9.06
C VAL A 43 5.60 -4.04 -8.89
N ASN A 44 6.44 -4.98 -9.31
CA ASN A 44 6.22 -6.40 -9.05
C ASN A 44 7.21 -6.89 -8.00
N ILE A 45 6.71 -7.22 -6.81
CA ILE A 45 7.50 -7.85 -5.75
C ILE A 45 7.19 -9.34 -5.75
N THR A 46 8.03 -10.12 -6.42
CA THR A 46 7.87 -11.57 -6.53
C THR A 46 7.77 -12.21 -5.15
N GLY A 47 6.76 -13.05 -4.94
CA GLY A 47 6.48 -13.69 -3.65
C GLY A 47 5.71 -12.84 -2.64
N PHE A 48 5.33 -11.61 -3.00
CA PHE A 48 4.54 -10.73 -2.13
C PHE A 48 3.33 -10.14 -2.85
N ALA A 49 3.54 -9.16 -3.72
CA ALA A 49 2.46 -8.42 -4.35
C ALA A 49 2.91 -7.69 -5.62
N LYS A 50 1.96 -7.49 -6.52
CA LYS A 50 2.09 -6.61 -7.68
C LYS A 50 1.25 -5.36 -7.48
N PHE A 51 1.88 -4.20 -7.55
CA PHE A 51 1.25 -2.89 -7.49
C PHE A 51 1.24 -2.28 -8.89
N GLU A 52 0.08 -1.90 -9.38
CA GLU A 52 -0.06 -1.29 -10.71
C GLU A 52 -1.07 -0.14 -10.67
N SER A 53 -0.72 0.95 -11.34
CA SER A 53 -1.65 2.05 -11.59
C SER A 53 -2.47 1.70 -12.82
N LYS A 54 -3.73 1.29 -12.62
CA LYS A 54 -4.68 1.09 -13.72
C LYS A 54 -5.45 2.37 -13.98
N TYR A 55 -5.33 2.88 -15.20
CA TYR A 55 -6.26 3.87 -15.70
C TYR A 55 -7.67 3.26 -15.75
N LYS A 56 -8.64 3.93 -15.14
CA LYS A 56 -10.06 3.61 -15.28
C LYS A 56 -10.73 4.76 -16.00
N GLU A 57 -11.38 4.44 -17.10
CA GLU A 57 -12.21 5.38 -17.83
C GLU A 57 -13.37 5.86 -16.95
N ALA A 58 -13.78 7.10 -17.17
CA ALA A 58 -14.95 7.66 -16.51
C ALA A 58 -16.17 6.81 -16.89
N TYR A 59 -16.81 6.21 -15.90
CA TYR A 59 -18.05 5.48 -16.08
C TYR A 59 -19.15 6.13 -15.25
N LYS A 60 -20.37 6.14 -15.79
CA LYS A 60 -21.52 6.68 -15.07
C LYS A 60 -21.83 5.76 -13.89
N ARG A 61 -21.53 6.24 -12.69
CA ARG A 61 -21.82 5.53 -11.45
C ARG A 61 -23.20 5.96 -10.99
N VAL A 62 -24.19 5.12 -11.24
CA VAL A 62 -25.59 5.39 -10.85
C VAL A 62 -25.71 5.26 -9.34
N PHE A 63 -26.36 6.22 -8.68
CA PHE A 63 -26.56 6.16 -7.24
C PHE A 63 -27.61 5.08 -6.91
N GLY A 64 -27.17 3.96 -6.31
CA GLY A 64 -28.02 2.78 -6.12
C GLY A 64 -29.27 2.96 -5.24
N VAL A 65 -29.43 4.12 -4.59
CA VAL A 65 -30.60 4.45 -3.77
C VAL A 65 -31.65 5.26 -4.55
N THR A 66 -31.26 6.02 -5.57
CA THR A 66 -32.17 6.95 -6.28
C THR A 66 -32.13 6.83 -7.81
N GLY A 67 -31.20 6.04 -8.38
CA GLY A 67 -31.17 5.74 -9.81
C GLY A 67 -30.68 6.90 -10.71
N GLU A 68 -30.19 8.00 -10.13
CA GLU A 68 -29.66 9.16 -10.86
C GLU A 68 -28.13 9.26 -10.76
#